data_AF-A0A2N2GGN5-F1
#
_entry.id   AF-A0A2N2GGN5-F1
#
_cell.length_a   1.000
_cell.length_b   1.000
_cell.length_c   1.000
_cell.angle_alpha   90.00
_cell.angle_beta   90.00
_cell.angle_gamma   90.00
#
_symmetry.space_group_name_H-M   'P 1'
#
loop_
_entity.id
_entity.type
_entity.pdbx_description
1 polymer ?
#
loop_
_entity_poly.entity_id
_entity_poly.type
_entity_poly.pdbx_seq_one_letter_code
_entity_poly.pdbx_strand_id
1 'polypeptide(L)'
;MQGFLAAVYLFVGLGVFFAPSVTWGAQEEITVVSPLDGAWVTGKDLFLAGFVSGVEVKGVAIEGVSHKASGGVMPVEEGAFGGMISLREGENVISLSAGKLQKKVKVFYGPAQKDKTGPKGYKRFYVHSNPVALDCKECHRLRRGQYDFKKIVPTRANCTTGKCHANMGKAAHVHGPVGAGVCISCHSPHGSFNPMAMERTGQDLCLVCHQTKQAEFNDSVVHQPVKEGCVDCHNPHESPMRFQLRGNGSSVSSLCFNCHAAAVFTKSHRHGPVGAGDCIACHRPHAGKHKKLLIASPEKAELCFQCHKERKNEFSMKNVHKPVTENCNKCHDPHSSDSQFQLHKKSSALCAGCHEKLSPAVYSDIKSATFKHAPVDQGKCTECHRAHSSNEKALLKDNTTKMCFTCHDELGDTVTGSKSKHGPVQTGDCMACHKVHGSKYSRLLVRYYPEEFYKEYSPENYDLCFGCHNKEIAKNKFTSTLTNFRDGEYNLHFYHVNMKKGRNCVACHDAHASSQAKHIRKEVPFGSWSYPIKPAERAWWAAMRRKPMTGKIRKSNRAGR
;
A
#
# COMPACT_ATOMS: atom_id res chain seq x y z
N MET A 1 -17.64 4.33 -57.27
CA MET A 1 -17.48 5.76 -57.62
C MET A 1 -16.40 6.32 -56.70
N GLN A 2 -15.14 6.33 -57.17
CA GLN A 2 -14.43 7.49 -57.75
C GLN A 2 -14.14 8.54 -56.65
N GLY A 3 -12.92 8.67 -56.15
CA GLY A 3 -11.74 9.32 -56.75
C GLY A 3 -11.21 10.28 -55.64
N PHE A 4 -9.93 10.53 -55.39
CA PHE A 4 -8.85 10.87 -56.30
C PHE A 4 -7.52 10.70 -55.53
N LEU A 5 -6.54 10.09 -56.19
CA LEU A 5 -5.13 10.25 -55.86
C LEU A 5 -4.70 11.68 -56.21
N ALA A 6 -3.92 12.32 -55.34
CA ALA A 6 -3.11 13.49 -55.71
C ALA A 6 -1.66 13.22 -55.31
N ALA A 7 -0.85 12.95 -56.33
CA ALA A 7 0.60 12.97 -56.26
C ALA A 7 1.09 14.41 -56.17
N VAL A 8 2.08 14.67 -55.32
CA VAL A 8 2.97 15.82 -55.47
C VAL A 8 4.40 15.29 -55.48
N TYR A 9 4.91 15.17 -56.69
CA TYR A 9 6.33 15.14 -57.00
C TYR A 9 6.93 16.50 -56.62
N LEU A 10 8.03 16.52 -55.85
CA LEU A 10 8.94 17.66 -55.85
C LEU A 10 10.41 17.18 -55.73
N PHE A 11 11.05 17.19 -56.89
CA PHE A 11 12.46 17.49 -57.16
C PHE A 11 13.52 17.04 -56.15
N VAL A 12 14.14 15.89 -56.45
CA VAL A 12 15.51 15.55 -56.02
C VAL A 12 16.47 16.41 -56.84
N GLY A 13 16.83 17.58 -56.32
CA GLY A 13 17.95 18.37 -56.80
C GLY A 13 19.25 17.80 -56.22
N LEU A 14 20.05 17.16 -57.08
CA LEU A 14 21.47 16.90 -56.82
C LEU A 14 22.21 18.24 -56.70
N GLY A 15 22.27 18.78 -55.48
CA GLY A 15 23.23 19.81 -55.10
C GLY A 15 24.46 19.16 -54.51
N VAL A 16 25.43 18.79 -55.35
CA VAL A 16 26.80 18.49 -54.90
C VAL A 16 27.40 19.81 -54.43
N PHE A 17 27.16 20.16 -53.16
CA PHE A 17 27.97 21.16 -52.48
C PHE A 17 29.34 20.53 -52.25
N PHE A 18 30.31 20.88 -53.10
CA PHE A 18 31.71 20.84 -52.74
C PHE A 18 31.89 21.77 -51.53
N ALA A 19 31.71 21.21 -50.33
CA ALA A 19 32.27 21.83 -49.14
C ALA A 19 33.79 21.87 -49.35
N PRO A 20 34.45 23.03 -49.17
CA PRO A 20 35.90 23.06 -49.21
C PRO A 20 36.37 22.08 -48.13
N SER A 21 37.15 21.08 -48.56
CA SER A 21 37.89 20.22 -47.66
C SER A 21 38.76 21.10 -46.78
N VAL A 22 38.27 21.39 -45.58
CA VAL A 22 39.07 21.99 -44.52
C VAL A 22 40.14 20.96 -44.22
N THR A 23 41.32 21.17 -44.80
CA THR A 23 42.53 20.53 -44.33
C THR A 23 42.72 21.01 -42.89
N TRP A 24 42.39 20.15 -41.93
CA TRP A 24 42.82 20.32 -40.55
C TRP A 24 44.34 20.20 -40.56
N GLY A 25 45.03 21.32 -40.79
CA GLY A 25 46.44 21.42 -40.43
C GLY A 25 46.52 21.15 -38.94
N ALA A 26 47.26 20.11 -38.54
CA ALA A 26 47.48 19.82 -37.14
C ALA A 26 48.15 21.05 -36.51
N GLN A 27 47.43 21.75 -35.65
CA GLN A 27 47.95 22.94 -34.98
C GLN A 27 49.16 22.52 -34.13
N GLU A 28 50.30 23.18 -34.35
CA GLU A 28 51.51 22.95 -33.57
C GLU A 28 51.32 23.52 -32.16
N GLU A 29 51.32 22.68 -31.13
CA GLU A 29 51.09 23.12 -29.75
C GLU A 29 51.70 22.21 -28.69
N ILE A 30 52.00 22.79 -27.52
CA ILE A 30 52.28 22.06 -26.28
C ILE A 30 50.99 22.09 -25.43
N THR A 31 50.45 20.91 -25.16
CA THR A 31 49.24 20.75 -24.34
C THR A 31 49.59 20.08 -23.02
N VAL A 32 49.28 20.74 -21.91
CA VAL A 32 49.48 20.24 -20.54
C VAL A 32 48.16 19.71 -20.03
N VAL A 33 48.13 18.45 -19.62
CA VAL A 33 46.93 17.76 -19.09
C VAL A 33 46.91 17.71 -17.57
N SER A 34 48.08 17.76 -16.93
CA SER A 34 48.23 17.88 -15.48
C SER A 34 49.54 18.56 -15.15
N PRO A 35 49.57 19.52 -14.21
CA PRO A 35 48.41 20.19 -13.62
C PRO A 35 47.78 21.16 -14.63
N LEU A 36 46.49 21.47 -14.48
CA LEU A 36 45.82 22.46 -15.33
C LEU A 36 46.18 23.90 -14.90
N ASP A 37 46.11 24.84 -15.84
CA ASP A 37 46.35 26.26 -15.55
C ASP A 37 45.34 26.80 -14.53
N GLY A 38 45.82 27.61 -13.58
CA GLY A 38 45.02 28.10 -12.46
C GLY A 38 44.71 27.03 -11.39
N ALA A 39 45.45 25.91 -11.37
CA ALA A 39 45.27 24.87 -10.37
C ALA A 39 45.81 25.25 -8.98
N TRP A 40 45.02 24.99 -7.94
CA TRP A 40 45.48 24.96 -6.55
C TRP A 40 45.59 23.53 -6.05
N VAL A 41 46.83 23.12 -5.74
CA VAL A 41 47.17 21.80 -5.21
C VAL A 41 47.63 21.88 -3.75
N THR A 42 47.48 20.77 -3.04
CA THR A 42 47.85 20.65 -1.61
C THR A 42 49.03 19.71 -1.40
N GLY A 43 49.46 19.00 -2.45
CA GLY A 43 50.67 18.20 -2.45
C GLY A 43 51.81 19.03 -3.04
N LYS A 44 52.98 18.95 -2.41
CA LYS A 44 54.20 19.58 -2.92
C LYS A 44 54.65 18.96 -4.24
N ASP A 45 54.59 17.63 -4.30
CA ASP A 45 55.04 16.83 -5.43
C ASP A 45 53.85 16.42 -6.27
N LEU A 46 53.98 16.55 -7.59
CA LEU A 46 52.95 16.19 -8.54
C LEU A 46 53.55 15.70 -9.86
N PHE A 47 52.76 14.92 -10.59
CA PHE A 47 53.14 14.45 -11.91
C PHE A 47 52.70 15.47 -12.97
N LEU A 48 53.67 16.08 -13.63
CA LEU A 48 53.45 16.89 -14.83
C LEU A 48 53.26 15.93 -16.00
N ALA A 49 52.18 16.09 -16.76
CA ALA A 49 51.89 15.30 -17.95
C ALA A 49 51.38 16.22 -19.06
N GLY A 50 51.82 15.94 -20.29
CA GLY A 50 51.40 16.67 -21.47
C GLY A 50 51.80 15.96 -22.76
N PHE A 51 51.46 16.56 -23.88
CA PHE A 51 51.84 16.08 -25.20
C PHE A 51 52.14 17.25 -26.14
N VAL A 52 52.94 16.98 -27.16
CA VAL A 52 53.29 17.93 -28.22
C VAL A 52 52.63 17.45 -29.51
N SER A 53 51.89 18.33 -30.17
CA SER A 53 51.20 18.05 -31.43
C SER A 53 51.79 18.89 -32.57
N GLY A 54 51.71 18.38 -33.80
CA GLY A 54 52.09 19.11 -35.01
C GLY A 54 53.60 19.21 -35.30
N VAL A 55 54.48 18.93 -34.32
CA VAL A 55 55.94 18.98 -34.47
C VAL A 55 56.60 17.78 -33.82
N GLU A 56 57.60 17.21 -34.49
CA GLU A 56 58.46 16.17 -33.91
C GLU A 56 59.58 16.82 -33.08
N VAL A 57 59.55 16.60 -31.77
CA VAL A 57 60.54 17.11 -30.82
C VAL A 57 61.04 15.98 -29.93
N LYS A 58 62.32 16.02 -29.57
CA LYS A 58 62.95 14.99 -28.71
C LYS A 58 62.78 15.26 -27.21
N GLY A 59 62.36 16.47 -26.84
CA GLY A 59 62.19 16.85 -25.44
C GLY A 59 61.51 18.20 -25.27
N VAL A 60 61.03 18.45 -24.05
CA VAL A 60 60.43 19.70 -23.58
C VAL A 60 61.30 20.27 -22.46
N ALA A 61 61.85 21.47 -22.65
CA ALA A 61 62.56 22.18 -21.59
C ALA A 61 61.58 22.76 -20.58
N ILE A 62 61.90 22.65 -19.29
CA ILE A 62 61.02 23.02 -18.19
C ILE A 62 61.75 23.95 -17.23
N GLU A 63 61.10 25.07 -16.92
CA GLU A 63 61.62 26.08 -16.00
C GLU A 63 60.57 26.48 -14.96
N GLY A 64 61.04 27.05 -13.84
CA GLY A 64 60.19 27.62 -12.77
C GLY A 64 59.88 26.68 -11.61
N VAL A 65 60.12 25.37 -11.77
CA VAL A 65 59.87 24.32 -10.77
C VAL A 65 61.05 23.34 -10.67
N SER A 66 61.18 22.69 -9.51
CA SER A 66 62.20 21.64 -9.34
C SER A 66 61.73 20.33 -9.97
N HIS A 67 62.62 19.63 -10.68
CA HIS A 67 62.31 18.35 -11.33
C HIS A 67 63.56 17.47 -11.43
N LYS A 68 63.38 16.17 -11.68
CA LYS A 68 64.49 15.21 -11.85
C LYS A 68 64.93 14.99 -13.31
N ALA A 69 64.31 15.69 -14.27
CA ALA A 69 64.67 15.56 -15.68
C ALA A 69 66.12 16.00 -15.95
N SER A 70 66.89 15.16 -16.64
CA SER A 70 68.30 15.42 -16.96
C SER A 70 68.46 16.68 -17.80
N GLY A 71 69.29 17.61 -17.34
CA GLY A 71 69.64 18.82 -18.09
C GLY A 71 68.50 19.83 -18.30
N GLY A 72 67.42 19.79 -17.51
CA GLY A 72 66.30 20.73 -17.69
C GLY A 72 65.25 20.29 -18.72
N VAL A 73 65.44 19.13 -19.36
CA VAL A 73 64.63 18.69 -20.51
C VAL A 73 63.96 17.36 -20.20
N MET A 74 62.62 17.32 -20.23
CA MET A 74 61.87 16.06 -20.18
C MET A 74 61.87 15.40 -21.56
N PRO A 75 62.16 14.09 -21.66
CA PRO A 75 62.08 13.37 -22.92
C PRO A 75 60.64 13.34 -23.41
N VAL A 76 60.48 13.44 -24.73
CA VAL A 76 59.19 13.22 -25.40
C VAL A 76 59.23 11.83 -26.01
N GLU A 77 58.31 10.97 -25.56
CA GLU A 77 58.13 9.60 -26.04
C GLU A 77 56.79 9.49 -26.76
N GLU A 78 56.82 9.20 -28.07
CA GLU A 78 55.62 9.02 -28.90
C GLU A 78 54.62 10.19 -28.80
N GLY A 79 55.18 11.40 -28.71
CA GLY A 79 54.46 12.68 -28.60
C GLY A 79 54.05 13.07 -27.17
N ALA A 80 54.18 12.18 -26.18
CA ALA A 80 53.89 12.48 -24.77
C ALA A 80 55.15 12.86 -23.99
N PHE A 81 55.01 13.67 -22.96
CA PHE A 81 56.04 13.88 -21.95
C PHE A 81 55.41 13.82 -20.56
N GLY A 82 56.20 13.39 -19.58
CA GLY A 82 55.75 13.43 -18.19
C GLY A 82 56.87 13.18 -17.20
N GLY A 83 56.67 13.69 -15.99
CA GLY A 83 57.66 13.55 -14.93
C GLY A 83 57.24 14.20 -13.63
N MET A 84 57.89 13.79 -12.55
CA MET A 84 57.68 14.36 -11.24
C MET A 84 58.29 15.76 -11.14
N ILE A 85 57.47 16.71 -10.67
CA ILE A 85 57.89 18.07 -10.32
C ILE A 85 57.58 18.33 -8.85
N SER A 86 58.37 19.21 -8.24
CA SER A 86 58.19 19.69 -6.87
C SER A 86 57.94 21.19 -6.88
N LEU A 87 56.84 21.61 -6.28
CA LEU A 87 56.43 23.00 -6.18
C LEU A 87 57.03 23.68 -4.94
N ARG A 88 57.23 25.01 -5.05
CA ARG A 88 57.48 25.88 -3.90
C ARG A 88 56.16 26.37 -3.33
N GLU A 89 56.10 26.61 -2.03
CA GLU A 89 54.88 27.16 -1.43
C GLU A 89 54.54 28.52 -2.06
N GLY A 90 53.27 28.73 -2.40
CA GLY A 90 52.80 29.89 -3.14
C GLY A 90 52.59 29.62 -4.64
N GLU A 91 52.64 30.69 -5.43
CA GLU A 91 52.46 30.63 -6.89
C GLU A 91 53.72 30.10 -7.59
N ASN A 92 53.54 29.15 -8.50
CA ASN A 92 54.57 28.59 -9.36
C ASN A 92 54.15 28.79 -10.82
N VAL A 93 55.06 29.33 -11.64
CA VAL A 93 54.86 29.47 -13.08
C VAL A 93 55.74 28.45 -13.79
N ILE A 94 55.12 27.38 -14.29
CA ILE A 94 55.79 26.33 -15.06
C ILE A 94 55.88 26.81 -16.51
N SER A 95 57.10 27.05 -16.99
CA SER A 95 57.33 27.40 -18.39
C SER A 95 57.85 26.18 -19.14
N LEU A 96 57.17 25.83 -20.23
CA LEU A 96 57.51 24.71 -21.10
C LEU A 96 57.88 25.25 -22.49
N SER A 97 59.00 24.77 -23.05
CA SER A 97 59.42 25.11 -24.41
C SER A 97 59.88 23.88 -25.19
N ALA A 98 59.48 23.82 -26.47
CA ALA A 98 59.84 22.74 -27.39
C ALA A 98 59.98 23.32 -28.80
N GLY A 99 61.22 23.44 -29.29
CA GLY A 99 61.50 24.15 -30.53
C GLY A 99 61.05 25.63 -30.46
N LYS A 100 60.11 26.03 -31.32
CA LYS A 100 59.50 27.38 -31.31
C LYS A 100 58.27 27.49 -30.41
N LEU A 101 57.76 26.37 -29.90
CA LEU A 101 56.55 26.33 -29.09
C LEU A 101 56.85 26.73 -27.64
N GLN A 102 55.94 27.49 -27.05
CA GLN A 102 56.01 27.90 -25.64
C GLN A 102 54.64 27.76 -24.98
N LYS A 103 54.62 27.28 -23.74
CA LYS A 103 53.43 27.20 -22.89
C LYS A 103 53.78 27.58 -21.46
N LYS A 104 52.88 28.30 -20.80
CA LYS A 104 52.99 28.59 -19.36
C LYS A 104 51.78 28.04 -18.64
N VAL A 105 52.00 27.46 -17.47
CA VAL A 105 50.96 26.95 -16.58
C VAL A 105 51.21 27.49 -15.18
N LYS A 106 50.22 28.17 -14.61
CA LYS A 106 50.26 28.71 -13.25
C LYS A 106 49.63 27.72 -12.29
N VAL A 107 50.37 27.38 -11.23
CA VAL A 107 49.94 26.44 -10.20
C VAL A 107 50.25 27.03 -8.84
N PHE A 108 49.25 27.07 -7.97
CA PHE A 108 49.45 27.44 -6.58
C PHE A 108 49.59 26.19 -5.72
N TYR A 109 50.67 26.10 -4.95
CA TYR A 109 50.82 25.07 -3.93
C TYR A 109 50.66 25.69 -2.53
N GLY A 110 49.76 25.13 -1.74
CA GLY A 110 49.61 25.48 -0.34
C GLY A 110 48.73 24.48 0.40
N PRO A 111 48.98 24.22 1.70
CA PRO A 111 48.23 23.23 2.47
C PRO A 111 46.74 23.55 2.50
N ALA A 112 45.92 22.51 2.59
CA ALA A 112 44.48 22.68 2.74
C ALA A 112 44.19 23.38 4.08
N GLN A 113 43.70 24.62 4.04
CA GLN A 113 43.24 25.33 5.24
C GLN A 113 41.79 24.92 5.53
N LYS A 114 41.45 24.69 6.80
CA LYS A 114 40.14 24.13 7.19
C LYS A 114 38.94 24.94 6.70
N ASP A 115 39.09 26.25 6.50
CA ASP A 115 37.94 27.17 6.42
C ASP A 115 38.04 28.24 5.29
N LYS A 116 38.95 28.11 4.31
CA LYS A 116 39.15 29.15 3.27
C LYS A 116 38.79 28.71 1.85
N THR A 117 38.19 29.63 1.10
CA THR A 117 38.23 29.64 -0.36
C THR A 117 39.71 29.63 -0.79
N GLY A 118 40.02 28.88 -1.85
CA GLY A 118 41.39 28.81 -2.38
C GLY A 118 41.98 30.19 -2.71
N PRO A 119 43.29 30.26 -2.96
CA PRO A 119 43.94 31.51 -3.31
C PRO A 119 43.23 32.18 -4.49
N LYS A 120 43.09 33.52 -4.44
CA LYS A 120 42.32 34.29 -5.43
C LYS A 120 42.87 33.99 -6.84
N GLY A 121 41.98 33.60 -7.76
CA GLY A 121 42.34 33.26 -9.14
C GLY A 121 42.70 31.78 -9.35
N TYR A 122 42.71 30.95 -8.30
CA TYR A 122 43.02 29.53 -8.40
C TYR A 122 41.85 28.66 -7.95
N LYS A 123 41.64 27.54 -8.66
CA LYS A 123 40.60 26.55 -8.33
C LYS A 123 41.24 25.29 -7.77
N ARG A 124 40.62 24.70 -6.75
CA ARG A 124 41.06 23.44 -6.15
C ARG A 124 41.18 22.35 -7.23
N PHE A 125 42.38 21.83 -7.41
CA PHE A 125 42.70 20.73 -8.32
C PHE A 125 43.02 19.49 -7.49
N TYR A 126 42.23 18.44 -7.69
CA TYR A 126 42.32 17.18 -6.97
C TYR A 126 43.25 16.25 -7.74
N VAL A 127 44.35 15.88 -7.09
CA VAL A 127 45.39 14.97 -7.58
C VAL A 127 45.80 14.05 -6.44
N HIS A 128 46.43 12.93 -6.79
CA HIS A 128 47.02 12.05 -5.80
C HIS A 128 48.17 12.76 -5.07
N SER A 129 48.20 12.65 -3.73
CA SER A 129 49.19 13.30 -2.87
C SER A 129 50.55 12.58 -2.83
N ASN A 130 50.63 11.37 -3.38
CA ASN A 130 51.86 10.61 -3.54
C ASN A 130 51.83 9.90 -4.92
N PRO A 131 51.95 10.67 -6.03
CA PRO A 131 51.92 10.05 -7.34
C PRO A 131 53.19 9.21 -7.51
N VAL A 132 53.00 7.92 -7.76
CA VAL A 132 54.05 7.09 -8.36
C VAL A 132 54.23 7.59 -9.80
N ALA A 133 55.44 7.46 -10.35
CA ALA A 133 55.65 7.76 -11.77
C ALA A 133 54.60 7.03 -12.60
N LEU A 134 53.78 7.78 -13.33
CA LEU A 134 52.76 7.23 -14.22
C LEU A 134 53.44 6.89 -15.54
N ASP A 135 53.44 5.62 -15.90
CA ASP A 135 53.87 5.21 -17.22
C ASP A 135 52.70 5.37 -18.20
N CYS A 136 52.87 6.25 -19.18
CA CYS A 136 51.86 6.56 -20.18
C CYS A 136 51.31 5.30 -20.87
N LYS A 137 52.15 4.26 -21.07
CA LYS A 137 51.77 3.02 -21.76
C LYS A 137 50.82 2.12 -20.97
N GLU A 138 50.73 2.30 -19.65
CA GLU A 138 49.79 1.55 -18.82
C GLU A 138 48.34 1.98 -19.08
N CYS A 139 48.13 3.24 -19.47
CA CYS A 139 46.80 3.84 -19.60
C CYS A 139 46.44 4.18 -21.06
N HIS A 140 47.42 4.59 -21.86
CA HIS A 140 47.24 5.02 -23.25
C HIS A 140 47.73 3.96 -24.24
N ARG A 141 46.90 3.67 -25.24
CA ARG A 141 47.25 2.72 -26.31
C ARG A 141 48.09 3.41 -27.38
N LEU A 142 49.15 2.77 -27.82
CA LEU A 142 49.91 3.21 -28.99
C LEU A 142 49.18 2.83 -30.28
N ARG A 143 49.03 3.79 -31.19
CA ARG A 143 48.51 3.60 -32.55
C ARG A 143 49.43 4.33 -33.53
N ARG A 144 50.04 3.57 -34.45
CA ARG A 144 50.94 4.12 -35.49
C ARG A 144 52.07 4.99 -34.91
N GLY A 145 52.69 4.56 -33.81
CA GLY A 145 53.81 5.28 -33.19
C GLY A 145 53.41 6.55 -32.42
N GLN A 146 52.13 6.74 -32.08
CA GLN A 146 51.69 7.83 -31.20
C GLN A 146 50.66 7.32 -30.21
N TYR A 147 50.63 7.90 -29.01
CA TYR A 147 49.57 7.61 -28.05
C TYR A 147 48.20 8.10 -28.55
N ASP A 148 47.18 7.25 -28.44
CA ASP A 148 45.80 7.63 -28.73
C ASP A 148 45.17 8.34 -27.52
N PHE A 149 45.17 9.67 -27.54
CA PHE A 149 44.55 10.52 -26.52
C PHE A 149 43.06 10.79 -26.76
N LYS A 150 42.49 10.37 -27.90
CA LYS A 150 41.13 10.76 -28.32
C LYS A 150 40.03 9.93 -27.66
N LYS A 151 40.37 8.85 -26.96
CA LYS A 151 39.38 7.96 -26.34
C LYS A 151 39.60 7.86 -24.84
N ILE A 152 38.54 8.18 -24.10
CA ILE A 152 38.25 7.63 -22.77
C ILE A 152 38.01 6.12 -22.99
N VAL A 153 39.07 5.37 -23.32
CA VAL A 153 38.97 3.92 -23.33
C VAL A 153 38.84 3.51 -21.88
N PRO A 154 37.91 2.61 -21.55
CA PRO A 154 37.89 1.96 -20.24
C PRO A 154 39.16 1.10 -20.10
N THR A 155 40.29 1.74 -19.78
CA THR A 155 41.55 1.05 -19.53
C THR A 155 41.52 0.53 -18.11
N ARG A 156 41.87 -0.74 -17.95
CA ARG A 156 42.04 -1.31 -16.61
C ARG A 156 43.21 -0.61 -15.94
N ALA A 157 42.97 -0.13 -14.73
CA ALA A 157 44.00 0.51 -13.92
C ALA A 157 44.17 -0.27 -12.62
N ASN A 158 45.39 -0.39 -12.13
CA ASN A 158 45.72 -1.21 -10.97
C ASN A 158 45.58 -0.45 -9.64
N CYS A 159 44.57 0.42 -9.52
CA CYS A 159 44.38 1.32 -8.38
C CYS A 159 44.18 0.59 -7.04
N THR A 160 43.69 -0.65 -7.07
CA THR A 160 43.39 -1.49 -5.89
C THR A 160 44.57 -2.33 -5.42
N THR A 161 45.65 -2.42 -6.20
CA THR A 161 46.82 -3.26 -5.85
C THR A 161 47.83 -2.58 -4.94
N GLY A 162 47.75 -1.25 -4.81
CA GLY A 162 48.60 -0.47 -3.90
C GLY A 162 48.07 -0.42 -2.46
N LYS A 163 48.85 0.21 -1.57
CA LYS A 163 48.48 0.38 -0.15
C LYS A 163 47.29 1.32 0.10
N CYS A 164 46.83 2.08 -0.91
CA CYS A 164 45.86 3.16 -0.72
C CYS A 164 44.39 2.74 -0.92
N HIS A 165 44.04 2.01 -1.98
CA HIS A 165 42.66 1.54 -2.25
C HIS A 165 42.51 0.02 -2.13
N ALA A 166 43.31 -0.61 -1.27
CA ALA A 166 43.37 -2.06 -1.10
C ALA A 166 42.04 -2.71 -0.70
N ASN A 167 41.06 -1.93 -0.21
CA ASN A 167 39.76 -2.42 0.26
C ASN A 167 38.59 -2.16 -0.70
N MET A 168 38.83 -1.55 -1.86
CA MET A 168 37.78 -1.26 -2.84
C MET A 168 37.40 -2.52 -3.63
N GLY A 169 36.10 -2.71 -3.89
CA GLY A 169 35.59 -3.81 -4.71
C GLY A 169 35.52 -5.16 -3.99
N LYS A 170 35.36 -5.14 -2.66
CA LYS A 170 35.28 -6.32 -1.79
C LYS A 170 33.88 -6.61 -1.23
N ALA A 171 32.91 -5.72 -1.38
CA ALA A 171 31.55 -5.94 -0.88
C ALA A 171 30.77 -6.92 -1.77
N ALA A 172 29.65 -7.44 -1.25
CA ALA A 172 28.84 -8.45 -1.93
C ALA A 172 28.33 -8.01 -3.32
N HIS A 173 28.05 -6.72 -3.49
CA HIS A 173 27.59 -6.16 -4.76
C HIS A 173 28.52 -5.03 -5.21
N VAL A 174 29.53 -5.40 -5.98
CA VAL A 174 30.45 -4.46 -6.64
C VAL A 174 29.80 -3.88 -7.89
N HIS A 175 29.96 -2.58 -8.11
CA HIS A 175 29.50 -1.91 -9.32
C HIS A 175 30.33 -2.37 -10.52
N GLY A 176 29.68 -2.60 -11.68
CA GLY A 176 30.30 -3.18 -12.87
C GLY A 176 31.65 -2.56 -13.28
N PRO A 177 31.76 -1.22 -13.42
CA PRO A 177 33.03 -0.56 -13.75
C PRO A 177 34.14 -0.83 -12.71
N VAL A 178 33.80 -0.87 -11.43
CA VAL A 178 34.77 -1.17 -10.35
C VAL A 178 35.21 -2.62 -10.40
N GLY A 179 34.28 -3.56 -10.56
CA GLY A 179 34.60 -4.99 -10.68
C GLY A 179 35.44 -5.30 -11.93
N ALA A 180 35.29 -4.51 -12.99
CA ALA A 180 36.09 -4.61 -14.21
C ALA A 180 37.46 -3.92 -14.12
N GLY A 181 37.78 -3.23 -13.01
CA GLY A 181 39.02 -2.47 -12.82
C GLY A 181 39.09 -1.18 -13.65
N VAL A 182 37.94 -0.65 -14.07
CA VAL A 182 37.84 0.51 -14.96
C VAL A 182 37.58 1.77 -14.15
N CYS A 183 38.54 2.14 -13.30
CA CYS A 183 38.43 3.31 -12.43
C CYS A 183 38.38 4.62 -13.24
N ILE A 184 39.08 4.64 -14.37
CA ILE A 184 39.29 5.87 -15.15
C ILE A 184 38.08 6.32 -15.98
N SER A 185 37.00 5.52 -16.00
CA SER A 185 35.73 5.96 -16.59
C SER A 185 35.04 7.04 -15.74
N CYS A 186 35.35 7.08 -14.44
CA CYS A 186 34.79 8.06 -13.52
C CYS A 186 35.84 8.97 -12.89
N HIS A 187 37.06 8.48 -12.66
CA HIS A 187 38.17 9.23 -12.08
C HIS A 187 39.20 9.62 -13.15
N SER A 188 39.67 10.85 -13.11
CA SER A 188 40.82 11.30 -13.90
C SER A 188 42.12 10.90 -13.18
N PRO A 189 42.97 10.05 -13.79
CA PRO A 189 44.28 9.73 -13.22
C PRO A 189 45.24 10.94 -13.25
N HIS A 190 44.99 11.90 -14.16
CA HIS A 190 45.72 13.17 -14.27
C HIS A 190 45.22 14.24 -13.28
N GLY A 191 44.16 13.94 -12.53
CA GLY A 191 43.49 14.91 -11.65
C GLY A 191 42.44 15.73 -12.37
N SER A 192 41.61 16.43 -11.59
CA SER A 192 40.57 17.31 -12.12
C SER A 192 40.18 18.40 -11.13
N PHE A 193 39.45 19.40 -11.61
CA PHE A 193 38.83 20.41 -10.74
C PHE A 193 37.59 19.91 -10.00
N ASN A 194 37.17 18.67 -10.25
CA ASN A 194 36.02 18.06 -9.59
C ASN A 194 36.51 17.31 -8.34
N PRO A 195 35.73 17.30 -7.25
CA PRO A 195 36.07 16.56 -6.03
C PRO A 195 36.49 15.12 -6.33
N MET A 196 37.46 14.60 -5.57
CA MET A 196 37.98 13.23 -5.74
C MET A 196 38.50 12.92 -7.15
N ALA A 197 38.97 13.94 -7.87
CA ALA A 197 39.49 13.83 -9.22
C ALA A 197 38.49 13.21 -10.21
N MET A 198 37.19 13.50 -10.09
CA MET A 198 36.19 12.94 -11.01
C MET A 198 36.26 13.57 -12.41
N GLU A 199 35.94 12.81 -13.45
CA GLU A 199 35.89 13.28 -14.84
C GLU A 199 34.69 14.21 -15.08
N ARG A 200 33.58 13.97 -14.37
CA ARG A 200 32.32 14.72 -14.46
C ARG A 200 31.75 14.94 -13.06
N THR A 201 30.78 15.84 -12.92
CA THR A 201 30.10 16.12 -11.65
C THR A 201 28.64 15.72 -11.71
N GLY A 202 28.04 15.49 -10.54
CA GLY A 202 26.60 15.25 -10.40
C GLY A 202 26.10 14.06 -11.23
N GLN A 203 24.93 14.23 -11.84
CA GLN A 203 24.26 13.17 -12.62
C GLN A 203 24.98 12.86 -13.94
N ASP A 204 25.69 13.84 -14.53
CA ASP A 204 26.37 13.69 -15.81
C ASP A 204 27.44 12.58 -15.77
N LEU A 205 28.04 12.35 -14.60
CA LEU A 205 28.97 11.24 -14.39
C LEU A 205 28.29 9.88 -14.58
N CYS A 206 27.10 9.72 -14.01
CA CYS A 206 26.34 8.47 -14.02
C CYS A 206 25.66 8.25 -15.37
N LEU A 207 25.14 9.32 -15.97
CA LEU A 207 24.36 9.27 -17.21
C LEU A 207 25.19 8.96 -18.44
N VAL A 208 26.52 8.93 -18.37
CA VAL A 208 27.35 8.38 -19.47
C VAL A 208 26.91 6.95 -19.81
N CYS A 209 26.60 6.14 -18.80
CA CYS A 209 26.17 4.76 -18.95
C CYS A 209 24.70 4.54 -18.62
N HIS A 210 24.13 5.28 -17.67
CA HIS A 210 22.73 5.13 -17.23
C HIS A 210 21.74 6.04 -17.98
N GLN A 211 21.99 6.29 -19.27
CA GLN A 211 21.19 7.20 -20.12
C GLN A 211 19.69 6.89 -20.09
N THR A 212 19.33 5.60 -19.99
CA THR A 212 17.94 5.16 -19.94
C THR A 212 17.17 5.69 -18.72
N LYS A 213 17.86 6.12 -17.66
CA LYS A 213 17.26 6.73 -16.48
C LYS A 213 16.89 8.20 -16.66
N GLN A 214 17.50 8.89 -17.62
CA GLN A 214 17.24 10.31 -17.83
C GLN A 214 15.77 10.59 -18.16
N ALA A 215 15.14 9.71 -18.95
CA ALA A 215 13.72 9.84 -19.29
C ALA A 215 12.79 9.68 -18.07
N GLU A 216 13.17 8.83 -17.10
CA GLU A 216 12.40 8.62 -15.87
C GLU A 216 12.34 9.90 -15.03
N PHE A 217 13.40 10.72 -15.02
CA PHE A 217 13.45 11.95 -14.23
C PHE A 217 12.62 13.11 -14.83
N ASN A 218 12.05 12.91 -16.02
CA ASN A 218 11.13 13.88 -16.65
C ASN A 218 9.66 13.61 -16.30
N ASP A 219 9.36 12.59 -15.50
CA ASP A 219 8.00 12.33 -15.03
C ASP A 219 7.49 13.46 -14.09
N SER A 220 6.16 13.53 -13.92
CA SER A 220 5.47 14.61 -13.20
C SER A 220 5.82 14.70 -11.72
N VAL A 221 6.23 13.59 -11.09
CA VAL A 221 6.63 13.55 -9.68
C VAL A 221 8.02 12.95 -9.59
N VAL A 222 8.98 13.77 -9.16
CA VAL A 222 10.37 13.35 -8.90
C VAL A 222 10.62 13.35 -7.41
N HIS A 223 11.20 12.26 -6.91
CA HIS A 223 11.61 12.12 -5.53
C HIS A 223 12.75 13.09 -5.23
N GLN A 224 12.55 13.94 -4.22
CA GLN A 224 13.46 15.05 -3.94
C GLN A 224 14.94 14.65 -3.81
N PRO A 225 15.32 13.56 -3.11
CA PRO A 225 16.72 13.12 -3.02
C PRO A 225 17.40 12.88 -4.38
N VAL A 226 16.65 12.49 -5.42
CA VAL A 226 17.22 12.29 -6.76
C VAL A 226 17.68 13.61 -7.38
N LYS A 227 17.00 14.72 -7.09
CA LYS A 227 17.40 16.05 -7.56
C LYS A 227 18.68 16.54 -6.89
N GLU A 228 18.95 16.07 -5.67
CA GLU A 228 20.12 16.44 -4.87
C GLU A 228 21.34 15.61 -5.27
N GLY A 229 21.15 14.34 -5.65
CA GLY A 229 22.19 13.53 -6.26
C GLY A 229 21.90 12.03 -6.23
N CYS A 230 22.70 11.25 -6.95
CA CYS A 230 22.55 9.79 -6.96
C CYS A 230 23.21 9.14 -5.74
N VAL A 231 24.26 9.77 -5.20
CA VAL A 231 25.22 9.11 -4.31
C VAL A 231 24.80 9.05 -2.84
N ASP A 232 23.70 9.72 -2.48
CA ASP A 232 23.10 9.63 -1.14
C ASP A 232 22.35 8.31 -0.95
N CYS A 233 21.83 7.77 -2.06
CA CYS A 233 21.15 6.48 -2.09
C CYS A 233 22.02 5.36 -2.65
N HIS A 234 22.87 5.66 -3.64
CA HIS A 234 23.74 4.69 -4.29
C HIS A 234 25.21 4.88 -3.90
N ASN A 235 25.93 3.80 -3.69
CA ASN A 235 27.38 3.79 -3.61
C ASN A 235 27.94 3.49 -5.01
N PRO A 236 28.61 4.45 -5.68
CA PRO A 236 29.08 4.25 -7.05
C PRO A 236 30.19 3.18 -7.17
N HIS A 237 30.72 2.69 -6.06
CA HIS A 237 31.73 1.63 -6.06
C HIS A 237 31.13 0.26 -5.74
N GLU A 238 30.45 0.14 -4.60
CA GLU A 238 30.00 -1.15 -4.08
C GLU A 238 29.07 -1.02 -2.87
N SER A 239 28.28 -2.06 -2.58
CA SER A 239 27.46 -2.12 -1.38
C SER A 239 27.24 -3.56 -0.90
N PRO A 240 26.97 -3.79 0.39
CA PRO A 240 26.36 -5.04 0.85
C PRO A 240 24.94 -5.27 0.29
N MET A 241 24.26 -4.25 -0.23
CA MET A 241 22.93 -4.35 -0.83
C MET A 241 22.95 -4.34 -2.35
N ARG A 242 22.02 -5.08 -2.96
CA ARG A 242 21.81 -5.10 -4.42
C ARG A 242 21.55 -3.68 -4.94
N PHE A 243 21.95 -3.42 -6.18
CA PHE A 243 21.86 -2.10 -6.83
C PHE A 243 22.69 -1.01 -6.15
N GLN A 244 23.69 -1.43 -5.37
CA GLN A 244 24.63 -0.54 -4.72
C GLN A 244 23.96 0.42 -3.72
N LEU A 245 22.88 0.02 -3.07
CA LEU A 245 22.13 0.91 -2.18
C LEU A 245 22.84 1.15 -0.85
N ARG A 246 22.73 2.35 -0.27
CA ARG A 246 23.34 2.74 1.02
C ARG A 246 22.53 2.34 2.26
N GLY A 247 21.76 1.26 2.19
CA GLY A 247 21.08 0.71 3.38
C GLY A 247 22.01 -0.22 4.18
N ASN A 248 21.57 -0.59 5.38
CA ASN A 248 22.33 -1.38 6.34
C ASN A 248 21.73 -2.77 6.63
N GLY A 249 20.69 -3.18 5.89
CA GLY A 249 19.98 -4.44 6.11
C GLY A 249 19.67 -5.20 4.81
N SER A 250 18.96 -6.32 4.95
CA SER A 250 18.62 -7.20 3.82
C SER A 250 17.46 -6.68 2.95
N SER A 251 16.72 -5.67 3.40
CA SER A 251 15.56 -5.09 2.72
C SER A 251 15.79 -3.62 2.33
N VAL A 252 15.11 -3.19 1.25
CA VAL A 252 15.18 -1.81 0.74
C VAL A 252 14.70 -0.78 1.77
N SER A 253 13.82 -1.17 2.69
CA SER A 253 13.33 -0.29 3.75
C SER A 253 14.46 0.30 4.60
N SER A 254 15.57 -0.41 4.79
CA SER A 254 16.74 0.10 5.53
C SER A 254 17.31 1.37 4.92
N LEU A 255 17.31 1.49 3.58
CA LEU A 255 17.70 2.71 2.88
C LEU A 255 16.67 3.82 3.11
N CYS A 256 15.38 3.50 2.95
CA CYS A 256 14.31 4.47 3.06
C CYS A 256 14.26 5.12 4.45
N PHE A 257 14.53 4.34 5.50
CA PHE A 257 14.51 4.82 6.88
C PHE A 257 15.72 5.67 7.29
N ASN A 258 16.70 5.85 6.42
CA ASN A 258 17.74 6.87 6.63
C ASN A 258 17.13 8.29 6.67
N CYS A 259 15.97 8.49 6.02
CA CYS A 259 15.24 9.77 6.01
C CYS A 259 13.79 9.66 6.48
N HIS A 260 13.10 8.55 6.21
CA HIS A 260 11.69 8.37 6.58
C HIS A 260 11.54 7.72 7.96
N ALA A 261 10.64 8.25 8.79
CA ALA A 261 10.39 7.71 10.12
C ALA A 261 9.80 6.29 10.07
N ALA A 262 10.52 5.31 10.62
CA ALA A 262 10.08 3.90 10.61
C ALA A 262 8.78 3.66 11.40
N ALA A 263 8.54 4.43 12.47
CA ALA A 263 7.45 4.20 13.43
C ALA A 263 6.06 4.10 12.79
N VAL A 264 5.80 4.84 11.71
CA VAL A 264 4.49 4.82 11.03
C VAL A 264 4.26 3.57 10.17
N PHE A 265 5.31 2.80 9.90
CA PHE A 265 5.31 1.58 9.08
C PHE A 265 5.41 0.30 9.92
N THR A 266 5.72 0.43 11.21
CA THR A 266 6.04 -0.70 12.10
C THR A 266 4.95 -0.99 13.14
N LYS A 267 3.72 -0.52 12.93
CA LYS A 267 2.60 -0.82 13.83
C LYS A 267 2.28 -2.32 13.85
N SER A 268 1.42 -2.72 14.79
CA SER A 268 1.13 -4.12 15.13
C SER A 268 0.71 -4.98 13.93
N HIS A 269 -0.11 -4.44 13.03
CA HIS A 269 -0.58 -5.12 11.83
C HIS A 269 0.00 -4.44 10.60
N ARG A 270 1.11 -4.96 10.08
CA ARG A 270 1.75 -4.48 8.84
C ARG A 270 1.11 -5.12 7.62
N HIS A 271 0.95 -4.32 6.56
CA HIS A 271 0.62 -4.83 5.23
C HIS A 271 1.81 -5.62 4.68
N GLY A 272 1.55 -6.72 3.96
CA GLY A 272 2.57 -7.72 3.58
C GLY A 272 3.87 -7.14 3.01
N PRO A 273 3.82 -6.33 1.92
CA PRO A 273 5.02 -5.71 1.34
C PRO A 273 5.79 -4.83 2.32
N VAL A 274 5.09 -4.08 3.17
CA VAL A 274 5.72 -3.25 4.21
C VAL A 274 6.36 -4.11 5.30
N GLY A 275 5.69 -5.20 5.71
CA GLY A 275 6.23 -6.18 6.64
C GLY A 275 7.51 -6.86 6.14
N ALA A 276 7.62 -7.06 4.83
CA ALA A 276 8.82 -7.58 4.17
C ALA A 276 9.91 -6.50 3.92
N GLY A 277 9.62 -5.24 4.22
CA GLY A 277 10.52 -4.12 3.95
C GLY A 277 10.67 -3.79 2.46
N ASP A 278 9.70 -4.18 1.64
CA ASP A 278 9.67 -3.97 0.18
C ASP A 278 8.82 -2.74 -0.19
N CYS A 279 9.37 -1.55 0.08
CA CYS A 279 8.70 -0.29 -0.23
C CYS A 279 8.47 -0.11 -1.74
N ILE A 280 9.33 -0.72 -2.56
CA ILE A 280 9.31 -0.54 -4.03
C ILE A 280 8.27 -1.42 -4.73
N ALA A 281 7.61 -2.32 -4.00
CA ALA A 281 6.41 -3.02 -4.48
C ALA A 281 5.24 -2.08 -4.78
N CYS A 282 5.21 -0.89 -4.17
CA CYS A 282 4.16 0.11 -4.38
C CYS A 282 4.69 1.49 -4.76
N HIS A 283 5.94 1.82 -4.39
CA HIS A 283 6.55 3.12 -4.66
C HIS A 283 7.69 3.05 -5.69
N ARG A 284 7.78 4.08 -6.54
CA ARG A 284 8.92 4.32 -7.42
C ARG A 284 9.95 5.17 -6.67
N PRO A 285 11.17 4.66 -6.40
CA PRO A 285 12.14 5.36 -5.56
C PRO A 285 12.73 6.62 -6.20
N HIS A 286 12.55 6.81 -7.50
CA HIS A 286 13.12 7.93 -8.25
C HIS A 286 12.09 8.94 -8.73
N ALA A 287 11.21 8.52 -9.63
CA ALA A 287 10.22 9.39 -10.23
C ALA A 287 9.07 8.54 -10.77
N GLY A 288 7.92 9.18 -10.96
CA GLY A 288 6.73 8.52 -11.50
C GLY A 288 5.61 9.50 -11.80
N LYS A 289 4.58 8.98 -12.46
CA LYS A 289 3.42 9.76 -12.89
C LYS A 289 2.43 10.07 -11.78
N HIS A 290 2.44 9.28 -10.71
CA HIS A 290 1.45 9.35 -9.64
C HIS A 290 2.02 10.03 -8.39
N LYS A 291 1.17 10.80 -7.70
CA LYS A 291 1.51 11.42 -6.42
C LYS A 291 2.01 10.38 -5.42
N LYS A 292 2.89 10.80 -4.50
CA LYS A 292 3.57 9.91 -3.53
C LYS A 292 4.37 8.79 -4.21
N LEU A 293 4.74 9.00 -5.48
CA LEU A 293 5.55 8.07 -6.28
C LEU A 293 4.91 6.68 -6.42
N LEU A 294 3.59 6.57 -6.50
CA LEU A 294 2.97 5.26 -6.61
C LEU A 294 3.23 4.62 -7.99
N ILE A 295 3.37 3.30 -8.04
CA ILE A 295 3.58 2.56 -9.31
C ILE A 295 2.32 2.50 -10.19
N ALA A 296 1.15 2.78 -9.61
CA ALA A 296 -0.15 2.80 -10.26
C ALA A 296 -1.07 3.81 -9.56
N SER A 297 -2.19 4.16 -10.20
CA SER A 297 -3.13 5.11 -9.63
C SER A 297 -3.77 4.56 -8.34
N PRO A 298 -3.92 5.37 -7.28
CA PRO A 298 -4.73 5.00 -6.13
C PRO A 298 -6.24 5.11 -6.42
N GLU A 299 -6.63 5.77 -7.51
CA GLU A 299 -8.02 5.90 -7.92
C GLU A 299 -8.60 4.54 -8.32
N LYS A 300 -9.86 4.30 -7.96
CA LYS A 300 -10.57 3.04 -8.23
C LYS A 300 -9.77 1.79 -7.77
N ALA A 301 -8.88 1.98 -6.80
CA ALA A 301 -8.01 0.94 -6.24
C ALA A 301 -7.10 0.22 -7.25
N GLU A 302 -6.72 0.87 -8.38
CA GLU A 302 -5.85 0.26 -9.40
C GLU A 302 -4.51 -0.25 -8.82
N LEU A 303 -3.92 0.50 -7.89
CA LEU A 303 -2.73 0.09 -7.15
C LEU A 303 -2.97 -1.18 -6.33
N CYS A 304 -4.05 -1.22 -5.54
CA CYS A 304 -4.37 -2.36 -4.68
C CYS A 304 -4.60 -3.63 -5.53
N PHE A 305 -5.22 -3.45 -6.70
CA PHE A 305 -5.49 -4.50 -7.66
C PHE A 305 -4.29 -4.93 -8.51
N GLN A 306 -3.10 -4.38 -8.29
CA GLN A 306 -1.88 -5.01 -8.82
C GLN A 306 -1.67 -6.39 -8.22
N CYS A 307 -2.08 -6.58 -6.95
CA CYS A 307 -1.99 -7.85 -6.23
C CYS A 307 -3.36 -8.46 -5.90
N HIS A 308 -4.33 -7.68 -5.41
CA HIS A 308 -5.64 -8.19 -4.94
C HIS A 308 -6.67 -8.40 -6.06
N LYS A 309 -6.26 -8.97 -7.19
CA LYS A 309 -7.08 -9.06 -8.41
C LYS A 309 -8.34 -9.89 -8.20
N GLU A 310 -8.23 -10.96 -7.42
CA GLU A 310 -9.30 -11.89 -7.05
C GLU A 310 -10.46 -11.18 -6.34
N ARG A 311 -10.17 -10.08 -5.64
CA ARG A 311 -11.17 -9.32 -4.90
C ARG A 311 -12.01 -8.39 -5.78
N LYS A 312 -11.60 -8.12 -7.02
CA LYS A 312 -12.31 -7.19 -7.92
C LYS A 312 -13.79 -7.52 -8.04
N ASN A 313 -14.12 -8.80 -8.20
CA ASN A 313 -15.50 -9.27 -8.35
C ASN A 313 -16.36 -8.98 -7.11
N GLU A 314 -15.76 -8.92 -5.92
CA GLU A 314 -16.49 -8.54 -4.71
C GLU A 314 -17.06 -7.13 -4.86
N PHE A 315 -16.36 -6.21 -5.51
CA PHE A 315 -16.76 -4.81 -5.65
C PHE A 315 -17.75 -4.54 -6.79
N SER A 316 -18.26 -5.59 -7.44
CA SER A 316 -19.22 -5.49 -8.56
C SER A 316 -20.59 -6.09 -8.24
N MET A 317 -20.87 -6.39 -6.95
CA MET A 317 -22.20 -6.83 -6.51
C MET A 317 -23.25 -5.72 -6.65
N LYS A 318 -24.54 -6.08 -6.55
CA LYS A 318 -25.68 -5.18 -6.78
C LYS A 318 -25.62 -3.88 -5.96
N ASN A 319 -25.23 -3.97 -4.69
CA ASN A 319 -25.10 -2.82 -3.80
C ASN A 319 -23.63 -2.70 -3.39
N VAL A 320 -22.99 -1.59 -3.77
CA VAL A 320 -21.60 -1.30 -3.42
C VAL A 320 -21.56 -0.18 -2.40
N HIS A 321 -20.74 -0.35 -1.36
CA HIS A 321 -20.58 0.64 -0.31
C HIS A 321 -19.84 1.86 -0.85
N LYS A 322 -20.48 3.03 -0.80
CA LYS A 322 -19.98 4.28 -1.40
C LYS A 322 -18.51 4.63 -1.05
N PRO A 323 -18.03 4.51 0.20
CA PRO A 323 -16.63 4.82 0.52
C PRO A 323 -15.62 3.98 -0.27
N VAL A 324 -16.00 2.75 -0.63
CA VAL A 324 -15.14 1.81 -1.36
C VAL A 324 -14.99 2.18 -2.83
N THR A 325 -16.02 2.76 -3.45
CA THR A 325 -15.92 3.24 -4.84
C THR A 325 -15.01 4.46 -4.97
N GLU A 326 -14.79 5.17 -3.86
CA GLU A 326 -13.96 6.38 -3.82
C GLU A 326 -12.50 6.03 -3.52
N ASN A 327 -12.23 5.40 -2.38
CA ASN A 327 -10.88 4.97 -2.02
C ASN A 327 -10.86 3.96 -0.86
N CYS A 328 -10.16 2.84 -1.03
CA CYS A 328 -9.95 1.84 0.03
C CYS A 328 -9.27 2.45 1.27
N ASN A 329 -8.42 3.46 1.07
CA ASN A 329 -7.64 4.06 2.12
C ASN A 329 -8.45 4.92 3.12
N LYS A 330 -9.75 5.13 2.87
CA LYS A 330 -10.66 5.76 3.84
C LYS A 330 -10.87 4.89 5.08
N CYS A 331 -10.76 3.58 4.92
CA CYS A 331 -10.94 2.60 6.00
C CYS A 331 -9.64 1.86 6.30
N HIS A 332 -8.83 1.56 5.28
CA HIS A 332 -7.57 0.82 5.42
C HIS A 332 -6.35 1.74 5.39
N ASP A 333 -5.35 1.46 6.20
CA ASP A 333 -4.01 2.00 6.05
C ASP A 333 -3.22 1.07 5.10
N PRO A 334 -2.67 1.57 3.98
CA PRO A 334 -1.95 0.73 3.02
C PRO A 334 -0.59 0.25 3.54
N HIS A 335 -0.13 0.74 4.70
CA HIS A 335 1.13 0.38 5.31
C HIS A 335 0.98 -0.43 6.59
N SER A 336 0.42 0.18 7.64
CA SER A 336 0.31 -0.48 8.94
C SER A 336 -0.73 0.18 9.84
N SER A 337 -1.36 -0.62 10.69
CA SER A 337 -2.28 -0.15 11.73
C SER A 337 -2.19 -1.00 12.99
N ASP A 338 -2.67 -0.47 14.10
CA ASP A 338 -2.88 -1.24 15.34
C ASP A 338 -4.16 -2.08 15.30
N SER A 339 -5.03 -1.84 14.32
CA SER A 339 -6.25 -2.65 14.13
C SER A 339 -6.07 -3.70 13.03
N GLN A 340 -6.70 -4.86 13.23
CA GLN A 340 -6.75 -5.96 12.26
C GLN A 340 -7.21 -5.48 10.87
N PHE A 341 -6.75 -6.18 9.83
CA PHE A 341 -6.99 -5.84 8.42
C PHE A 341 -6.53 -4.42 8.05
N GLN A 342 -5.55 -3.89 8.78
CA GLN A 342 -5.01 -2.55 8.61
C GLN A 342 -6.07 -1.45 8.71
N LEU A 343 -7.14 -1.63 9.50
CA LEU A 343 -8.17 -0.58 9.61
C LEU A 343 -7.64 0.64 10.37
N HIS A 344 -8.04 1.87 10.01
CA HIS A 344 -7.64 3.09 10.74
C HIS A 344 -8.08 3.09 12.22
N LYS A 345 -9.15 2.36 12.53
CA LYS A 345 -9.69 2.16 13.88
C LYS A 345 -10.27 0.74 14.00
N LYS A 346 -10.53 0.28 15.22
CA LYS A 346 -11.32 -0.94 15.46
C LYS A 346 -12.67 -0.83 14.75
N SER A 347 -13.15 -1.95 14.20
CA SER A 347 -14.30 -1.98 13.27
C SER A 347 -15.52 -1.18 13.75
N SER A 348 -16.01 -1.41 14.98
CA SER A 348 -17.18 -0.68 15.52
C SER A 348 -16.97 0.83 15.59
N ALA A 349 -15.82 1.28 16.09
CA ALA A 349 -15.46 2.70 16.18
C ALA A 349 -15.27 3.33 14.79
N LEU A 350 -14.76 2.56 13.82
CA LEU A 350 -14.64 3.00 12.44
C LEU A 350 -16.02 3.23 11.81
N CYS A 351 -16.93 2.26 11.95
CA CYS A 351 -18.30 2.36 11.45
C CYS A 351 -19.05 3.53 12.09
N ALA A 352 -18.95 3.69 13.42
CA ALA A 352 -19.58 4.77 14.16
C ALA A 352 -19.14 6.16 13.67
N GLY A 353 -17.89 6.30 13.23
CA GLY A 353 -17.34 7.55 12.72
C GLY A 353 -18.16 8.22 11.60
N CYS A 354 -18.94 7.44 10.84
CA CYS A 354 -19.89 7.96 9.87
C CYS A 354 -21.34 7.55 10.18
N HIS A 355 -21.57 6.27 10.49
CA HIS A 355 -22.92 5.72 10.56
C HIS A 355 -23.73 6.23 11.75
N GLU A 356 -23.10 6.75 12.80
CA GLU A 356 -23.82 7.40 13.90
C GLU A 356 -24.62 8.63 13.42
N LYS A 357 -24.04 9.39 12.48
CA LYS A 357 -24.69 10.56 11.87
C LYS A 357 -25.62 10.18 10.72
N LEU A 358 -25.26 9.15 9.94
CA LEU A 358 -26.03 8.71 8.78
C LEU A 358 -27.26 7.87 9.15
N SER A 359 -27.26 7.25 10.33
CA SER A 359 -28.33 6.36 10.79
C SER A 359 -28.61 6.59 12.28
N PRO A 360 -29.03 7.81 12.65
CA PRO A 360 -29.15 8.20 14.06
C PRO A 360 -30.20 7.36 14.81
N ALA A 361 -31.27 6.92 14.13
CA ALA A 361 -32.26 6.03 14.73
C ALA A 361 -31.64 4.68 15.14
N VAL A 362 -30.85 4.06 14.28
CA VAL A 362 -30.18 2.77 14.59
C VAL A 362 -29.21 2.93 15.75
N TYR A 363 -28.42 4.00 15.78
CA TYR A 363 -27.49 4.24 16.89
C TYR A 363 -28.19 4.62 18.19
N SER A 364 -29.33 5.32 18.11
CA SER A 364 -30.20 5.54 19.27
C SER A 364 -30.73 4.22 19.82
N ASP A 365 -31.12 3.30 18.95
CA ASP A 365 -31.59 1.97 19.34
C ASP A 365 -30.52 1.17 20.05
N ILE A 366 -29.30 1.15 19.51
CA ILE A 366 -28.14 0.46 20.13
C ILE A 366 -27.83 1.05 21.51
N LYS A 367 -27.81 2.38 21.63
CA LYS A 367 -27.45 3.07 22.88
C LYS A 367 -28.53 2.98 23.97
N SER A 368 -29.80 3.04 23.57
CA SER A 368 -30.94 3.06 24.50
C SER A 368 -31.55 1.67 24.76
N ALA A 369 -30.98 0.62 24.16
CA ALA A 369 -31.45 -0.74 24.33
C ALA A 369 -31.29 -1.22 25.77
N THR A 370 -32.41 -1.63 26.38
CA THR A 370 -32.43 -2.40 27.64
C THR A 370 -32.03 -3.85 27.37
N PHE A 371 -32.54 -4.41 26.27
CA PHE A 371 -32.21 -5.75 25.79
C PHE A 371 -31.38 -5.63 24.52
N LYS A 372 -30.12 -6.04 24.64
CA LYS A 372 -29.14 -5.89 23.59
C LYS A 372 -28.98 -7.17 22.79
N HIS A 373 -28.75 -7.03 21.49
CA HIS A 373 -28.37 -8.15 20.66
C HIS A 373 -26.85 -8.36 20.78
N ALA A 374 -26.42 -9.52 21.29
CA ALA A 374 -25.03 -9.76 21.67
C ALA A 374 -23.98 -9.44 20.58
N PRO A 375 -24.16 -9.81 19.29
CA PRO A 375 -23.21 -9.43 18.24
C PRO A 375 -23.10 -7.92 18.06
N VAL A 376 -24.21 -7.18 18.21
CA VAL A 376 -24.25 -5.73 18.04
C VAL A 376 -23.59 -5.03 19.23
N ASP A 377 -23.87 -5.47 20.47
CA ASP A 377 -23.25 -4.93 21.68
C ASP A 377 -21.74 -5.16 21.70
N GLN A 378 -21.28 -6.27 21.15
CA GLN A 378 -19.86 -6.58 20.96
C GLN A 378 -19.22 -5.80 19.79
N GLY A 379 -19.98 -4.99 19.06
CA GLY A 379 -19.49 -4.21 17.93
C GLY A 379 -19.13 -5.05 16.69
N LYS A 380 -19.67 -6.27 16.58
CA LYS A 380 -19.40 -7.21 15.48
C LYS A 380 -20.33 -6.95 14.29
N CYS A 381 -20.33 -5.71 13.78
CA CYS A 381 -21.21 -5.27 12.69
C CYS A 381 -21.05 -6.15 11.43
N THR A 382 -19.82 -6.61 11.17
CA THR A 382 -19.47 -7.43 10.01
C THR A 382 -19.86 -8.89 10.15
N GLU A 383 -20.54 -9.31 11.21
CA GLU A 383 -21.13 -10.66 11.28
C GLU A 383 -22.39 -10.76 10.43
N CYS A 384 -23.17 -9.67 10.38
CA CYS A 384 -24.38 -9.58 9.56
C CYS A 384 -24.18 -8.73 8.30
N HIS A 385 -23.32 -7.71 8.35
CA HIS A 385 -23.08 -6.81 7.22
C HIS A 385 -21.78 -7.12 6.45
N ARG A 386 -21.74 -6.80 5.16
CA ARG A 386 -20.56 -6.76 4.31
C ARG A 386 -20.12 -5.32 4.11
N ALA A 387 -18.95 -4.96 4.64
CA ALA A 387 -18.47 -3.57 4.63
C ALA A 387 -18.14 -3.01 3.23
N HIS A 388 -18.04 -3.87 2.22
CA HIS A 388 -17.69 -3.45 0.85
C HIS A 388 -18.87 -3.46 -0.10
N SER A 389 -19.64 -4.53 -0.10
CA SER A 389 -20.66 -4.77 -1.12
C SER A 389 -21.49 -6.00 -0.78
N SER A 390 -22.73 -6.02 -1.25
CA SER A 390 -23.62 -7.17 -1.17
C SER A 390 -24.68 -7.15 -2.27
N ASN A 391 -25.23 -8.32 -2.58
CA ASN A 391 -26.45 -8.43 -3.36
C ASN A 391 -27.70 -8.01 -2.57
N GLU A 392 -27.61 -8.01 -1.24
CA GLU A 392 -28.70 -7.66 -0.34
C GLU A 392 -28.72 -6.17 0.04
N LYS A 393 -29.92 -5.67 0.33
CA LYS A 393 -30.13 -4.30 0.82
C LYS A 393 -29.39 -4.10 2.15
N ALA A 394 -29.04 -2.84 2.45
CA ALA A 394 -28.28 -2.47 3.65
C ALA A 394 -26.97 -3.27 3.84
N LEU A 395 -26.43 -3.81 2.74
CA LEU A 395 -25.22 -4.61 2.71
C LEU A 395 -25.25 -5.84 3.63
N LEU A 396 -26.40 -6.50 3.79
CA LEU A 396 -26.47 -7.77 4.54
C LEU A 396 -25.67 -8.88 3.87
N LYS A 397 -25.12 -9.84 4.61
CA LYS A 397 -24.32 -10.95 4.06
C LYS A 397 -25.13 -11.92 3.19
N ASP A 398 -26.38 -12.12 3.55
CA ASP A 398 -27.32 -13.03 2.89
C ASP A 398 -28.75 -12.56 3.19
N ASN A 399 -29.74 -13.23 2.61
CA ASN A 399 -31.14 -13.01 2.95
C ASN A 399 -31.38 -13.17 4.46
N THR A 400 -32.27 -12.35 5.00
CA THR A 400 -32.50 -12.22 6.44
C THR A 400 -32.73 -13.56 7.13
N THR A 401 -33.58 -14.42 6.56
CA THR A 401 -33.90 -15.74 7.12
C THR A 401 -32.66 -16.62 7.27
N LYS A 402 -31.91 -16.82 6.18
CA LYS A 402 -30.71 -17.67 6.18
C LYS A 402 -29.61 -17.12 7.09
N MET A 403 -29.44 -15.80 7.10
CA MET A 403 -28.46 -15.14 7.96
C MET A 403 -28.80 -15.35 9.44
N CYS A 404 -30.06 -15.15 9.85
CA CYS A 404 -30.50 -15.34 11.23
C CYS A 404 -30.32 -16.79 11.69
N PHE A 405 -30.74 -17.76 10.86
CA PHE A 405 -30.66 -19.18 11.17
C PHE A 405 -29.24 -19.77 11.15
N THR A 406 -28.23 -18.99 10.72
CA THR A 406 -26.83 -19.42 10.86
C THR A 406 -26.42 -19.53 12.34
N CYS A 407 -27.06 -18.75 13.22
CA CYS A 407 -26.83 -18.82 14.67
C CYS A 407 -28.09 -19.20 15.46
N HIS A 408 -29.28 -18.90 14.93
CA HIS A 408 -30.56 -19.32 15.51
C HIS A 408 -31.07 -20.59 14.80
N ASP A 409 -30.25 -21.63 14.82
CA ASP A 409 -30.43 -22.89 14.10
C ASP A 409 -31.66 -23.68 14.58
N GLU A 410 -31.84 -23.86 15.89
CA GLU A 410 -33.01 -24.54 16.47
C GLU A 410 -34.33 -23.88 16.05
N LEU A 411 -34.34 -22.54 16.00
CA LEU A 411 -35.48 -21.78 15.51
C LEU A 411 -35.66 -21.98 14.00
N GLY A 412 -34.56 -22.03 13.25
CA GLY A 412 -34.55 -22.34 11.83
C GLY A 412 -35.18 -23.70 11.52
N ASP A 413 -34.78 -24.74 12.25
CA ASP A 413 -35.34 -26.09 12.13
C ASP A 413 -36.83 -26.12 12.48
N THR A 414 -37.20 -25.45 13.56
CA THR A 414 -38.60 -25.33 13.98
C THR A 414 -39.46 -24.65 12.92
N VAL A 415 -38.99 -23.50 12.40
CA VAL A 415 -39.72 -22.75 11.38
C VAL A 415 -39.80 -23.55 10.09
N THR A 416 -38.68 -24.10 9.60
CA THR A 416 -38.66 -24.83 8.33
C THR A 416 -39.53 -26.09 8.36
N GLY A 417 -39.50 -26.87 9.46
CA GLY A 417 -40.27 -28.09 9.66
C GLY A 417 -41.76 -27.89 10.02
N SER A 418 -42.17 -26.67 10.36
CA SER A 418 -43.54 -26.38 10.77
C SER A 418 -44.49 -26.16 9.59
N LYS A 419 -45.73 -26.66 9.74
CA LYS A 419 -46.80 -26.51 8.74
C LYS A 419 -47.42 -25.11 8.72
N SER A 420 -47.58 -24.49 9.89
CA SER A 420 -48.22 -23.17 10.05
C SER A 420 -47.18 -22.16 10.52
N LYS A 421 -46.86 -21.18 9.67
CA LYS A 421 -45.87 -20.11 9.95
C LYS A 421 -46.57 -18.77 10.05
N HIS A 422 -46.15 -17.91 10.97
CA HIS A 422 -46.70 -16.55 11.05
C HIS A 422 -46.37 -15.79 9.75
N GLY A 423 -47.26 -14.89 9.30
CA GLY A 423 -47.11 -14.22 7.99
C GLY A 423 -45.71 -13.62 7.74
N PRO A 424 -45.19 -12.75 8.63
CA PRO A 424 -43.84 -12.21 8.52
C PRO A 424 -42.74 -13.28 8.55
N VAL A 425 -42.91 -14.35 9.34
CA VAL A 425 -41.96 -15.48 9.39
C VAL A 425 -41.96 -16.26 8.08
N GLN A 426 -43.14 -16.46 7.47
CA GLN A 426 -43.29 -17.14 6.20
C GLN A 426 -42.62 -16.36 5.05
N THR A 427 -42.65 -15.03 5.10
CA THR A 427 -41.99 -14.16 4.10
C THR A 427 -40.54 -13.80 4.45
N GLY A 428 -40.03 -14.25 5.60
CA GLY A 428 -38.66 -13.95 6.05
C GLY A 428 -38.46 -12.53 6.60
N ASP A 429 -39.54 -11.81 6.91
CA ASP A 429 -39.51 -10.48 7.51
C ASP A 429 -39.47 -10.57 9.05
N CYS A 430 -38.36 -11.06 9.58
CA CYS A 430 -38.14 -11.16 11.02
C CYS A 430 -38.21 -9.78 11.71
N MET A 431 -37.88 -8.72 10.98
CA MET A 431 -37.82 -7.35 11.50
C MET A 431 -39.19 -6.72 11.72
N ALA A 432 -40.27 -7.30 11.17
CA ALA A 432 -41.64 -6.90 11.48
C ALA A 432 -41.95 -6.99 12.99
N CYS A 433 -41.32 -7.95 13.68
CA CYS A 433 -41.47 -8.13 15.12
C CYS A 433 -40.17 -7.87 15.91
N HIS A 434 -39.00 -8.00 15.29
CA HIS A 434 -37.70 -7.86 15.97
C HIS A 434 -36.92 -6.60 15.59
N LYS A 435 -36.44 -5.90 16.61
CA LYS A 435 -35.52 -4.78 16.56
C LYS A 435 -34.09 -5.26 16.82
N VAL A 436 -33.49 -5.84 15.78
CA VAL A 436 -32.23 -6.64 15.86
C VAL A 436 -30.98 -5.85 16.28
N HIS A 437 -31.02 -4.52 16.27
CA HIS A 437 -29.92 -3.68 16.76
C HIS A 437 -30.00 -3.39 18.27
N GLY A 438 -31.11 -3.75 18.91
CA GLY A 438 -31.37 -3.51 20.32
C GLY A 438 -32.79 -3.00 20.57
N SER A 439 -33.39 -3.42 21.68
CA SER A 439 -34.76 -3.02 22.04
C SER A 439 -34.90 -2.65 23.51
N LYS A 440 -35.95 -1.89 23.82
CA LYS A 440 -36.45 -1.68 25.18
C LYS A 440 -37.25 -2.88 25.69
N TYR A 441 -37.71 -3.74 24.78
CA TYR A 441 -38.54 -4.90 25.07
C TYR A 441 -37.71 -6.18 24.96
N SER A 442 -38.05 -7.17 25.80
CA SER A 442 -37.35 -8.45 25.83
C SER A 442 -37.44 -9.17 24.48
N ARG A 443 -36.51 -10.11 24.24
CA ARG A 443 -36.39 -10.85 22.97
C ARG A 443 -36.28 -9.96 21.73
N LEU A 444 -35.78 -8.73 21.94
CA LEU A 444 -35.59 -7.71 20.92
C LEU A 444 -36.89 -7.34 20.21
N LEU A 445 -38.05 -7.35 20.88
CA LEU A 445 -39.32 -7.06 20.22
C LEU A 445 -39.48 -5.58 19.87
N VAL A 446 -40.22 -5.25 18.81
CA VAL A 446 -40.51 -3.86 18.40
C VAL A 446 -41.56 -3.16 19.28
N ARG A 447 -42.38 -3.96 19.98
CA ARG A 447 -43.45 -3.53 20.88
C ARG A 447 -43.49 -4.43 22.11
N TYR A 448 -44.16 -3.97 23.16
CA TYR A 448 -44.27 -4.73 24.40
C TYR A 448 -45.07 -6.02 24.20
N TYR A 449 -44.60 -7.09 24.86
CA TYR A 449 -45.31 -8.35 25.02
C TYR A 449 -44.84 -9.04 26.33
N PRO A 450 -45.73 -9.57 27.18
CA PRO A 450 -45.36 -10.25 28.42
C PRO A 450 -44.67 -11.59 28.15
N GLU A 451 -43.66 -11.92 28.95
CA GLU A 451 -43.01 -13.22 28.89
C GLU A 451 -43.74 -14.28 29.73
N GLU A 452 -44.51 -13.81 30.70
CA GLU A 452 -45.16 -14.64 31.70
C GLU A 452 -46.32 -15.42 31.08
N PHE A 453 -46.37 -16.73 31.29
CA PHE A 453 -47.45 -17.61 30.81
C PHE A 453 -48.83 -17.13 31.28
N TYR A 454 -48.92 -16.65 32.53
CA TYR A 454 -50.11 -16.04 33.09
C TYR A 454 -49.93 -14.52 33.18
N LYS A 455 -50.84 -13.77 32.58
CA LYS A 455 -50.88 -12.31 32.65
C LYS A 455 -52.33 -11.85 32.66
N GLU A 456 -52.66 -10.97 33.60
CA GLU A 456 -53.97 -10.33 33.61
C GLU A 456 -54.18 -9.55 32.31
N TYR A 457 -55.39 -9.63 31.76
CA TYR A 457 -55.68 -9.03 30.48
C TYR A 457 -55.69 -7.50 30.57
N SER A 458 -54.82 -6.88 29.80
CA SER A 458 -54.93 -5.48 29.39
C SER A 458 -54.50 -5.41 27.92
N PRO A 459 -55.21 -4.67 27.05
CA PRO A 459 -54.85 -4.57 25.64
C PRO A 459 -53.40 -4.12 25.39
N GLU A 460 -52.88 -3.26 26.27
CA GLU A 460 -51.54 -2.71 26.22
C GLU A 460 -50.47 -3.79 26.44
N ASN A 461 -50.78 -4.83 27.23
CA ASN A 461 -49.88 -5.97 27.40
C ASN A 461 -49.67 -6.74 26.08
N TYR A 462 -50.61 -6.68 25.15
CA TYR A 462 -50.55 -7.44 23.90
C TYR A 462 -50.32 -6.54 22.68
N ASP A 463 -49.74 -5.36 22.88
CA ASP A 463 -49.52 -4.35 21.83
C ASP A 463 -48.76 -4.89 20.60
N LEU A 464 -47.79 -5.78 20.80
CA LEU A 464 -47.13 -6.49 19.69
C LEU A 464 -48.14 -7.28 18.83
N CYS A 465 -48.99 -8.10 19.46
CA CYS A 465 -49.94 -8.95 18.75
C CYS A 465 -51.07 -8.13 18.14
N PHE A 466 -51.65 -7.20 18.89
CA PHE A 466 -52.75 -6.36 18.42
C PHE A 466 -52.33 -5.27 17.43
N GLY A 467 -51.03 -5.12 17.17
CA GLY A 467 -50.54 -4.39 16.01
C GLY A 467 -51.01 -4.96 14.67
N CYS A 468 -51.36 -6.25 14.61
CA CYS A 468 -51.86 -6.90 13.40
C CYS A 468 -53.14 -7.73 13.62
N HIS A 469 -53.38 -8.21 14.85
CA HIS A 469 -54.55 -9.04 15.17
C HIS A 469 -55.71 -8.21 15.72
N ASN A 470 -56.94 -8.60 15.39
CA ASN A 470 -58.14 -7.96 15.91
C ASN A 470 -58.27 -8.16 17.43
N LYS A 471 -58.13 -7.09 18.21
CA LYS A 471 -58.25 -7.12 19.68
C LYS A 471 -59.62 -7.55 20.21
N GLU A 472 -60.67 -7.39 19.40
CA GLU A 472 -62.04 -7.75 19.79
C GLU A 472 -62.21 -9.25 20.02
N ILE A 473 -61.31 -10.10 19.48
CA ILE A 473 -61.32 -11.55 19.73
C ILE A 473 -61.11 -11.88 21.20
N ALA A 474 -60.44 -11.03 21.98
CA ALA A 474 -60.20 -11.25 23.40
C ALA A 474 -61.08 -10.37 24.29
N LYS A 475 -61.76 -9.35 23.74
CA LYS A 475 -62.62 -8.42 24.50
C LYS A 475 -64.08 -8.85 24.55
N ASN A 476 -64.61 -9.41 23.47
CA ASN A 476 -66.03 -9.71 23.38
C ASN A 476 -66.37 -11.03 24.06
N LYS A 477 -67.17 -10.97 25.12
CA LYS A 477 -67.62 -12.15 25.89
C LYS A 477 -68.48 -13.11 25.05
N PHE A 478 -69.27 -12.57 24.12
CA PHE A 478 -70.14 -13.34 23.24
C PHE A 478 -69.88 -12.99 21.77
N THR A 479 -69.80 -13.99 20.90
CA THR A 479 -69.64 -13.84 19.45
C THR A 479 -70.03 -15.10 18.68
N SER A 480 -70.63 -14.92 17.51
CA SER A 480 -70.90 -16.00 16.54
C SER A 480 -69.99 -15.96 15.31
N THR A 481 -69.28 -14.85 15.09
CA THR A 481 -68.55 -14.57 13.83
C THR A 481 -67.06 -14.26 14.01
N LEU A 482 -66.63 -13.72 15.17
CA LEU A 482 -65.23 -13.26 15.35
C LEU A 482 -64.23 -14.40 15.43
N THR A 483 -64.65 -15.57 15.91
CA THR A 483 -63.78 -16.73 16.07
C THR A 483 -64.59 -18.03 16.10
N ASN A 484 -63.94 -19.12 15.69
CA ASN A 484 -64.48 -20.48 15.82
C ASN A 484 -64.11 -21.15 17.16
N PHE A 485 -63.30 -20.50 18.01
CA PHE A 485 -62.97 -21.00 19.34
C PHE A 485 -64.01 -20.50 20.36
N ARG A 486 -65.16 -21.19 20.39
CA ARG A 486 -66.34 -20.81 21.17
C ARG A 486 -67.12 -22.02 21.67
N ASP A 487 -67.89 -21.84 22.73
CA ASP A 487 -68.94 -22.77 23.18
C ASP A 487 -70.32 -22.11 23.00
N GLY A 488 -71.06 -22.53 21.98
CA GLY A 488 -72.22 -21.77 21.50
C GLY A 488 -71.80 -20.39 21.02
N GLU A 489 -72.36 -19.33 21.61
CA GLU A 489 -71.94 -17.94 21.39
C GLU A 489 -70.87 -17.47 22.38
N TYR A 490 -70.53 -18.27 23.40
CA TYR A 490 -69.56 -17.86 24.41
C TYR A 490 -68.13 -17.95 23.86
N ASN A 491 -67.42 -16.82 23.86
CA ASN A 491 -66.08 -16.72 23.30
C ASN A 491 -65.02 -17.31 24.24
N LEU A 492 -64.38 -18.40 23.83
CA LEU A 492 -63.38 -19.07 24.68
C LEU A 492 -62.04 -18.31 24.73
N HIS A 493 -61.75 -17.43 23.78
CA HIS A 493 -60.61 -16.51 23.92
C HIS A 493 -60.85 -15.55 25.07
N PHE A 494 -62.04 -14.92 25.13
CA PHE A 494 -62.41 -14.03 26.23
C PHE A 494 -62.26 -14.73 27.58
N TYR A 495 -62.81 -15.94 27.72
CA TYR A 495 -62.73 -16.72 28.95
C TYR A 495 -61.28 -16.97 29.37
N HIS A 496 -60.44 -17.51 28.49
CA HIS A 496 -59.09 -17.89 28.89
C HIS A 496 -58.15 -16.71 29.16
N VAL A 497 -58.38 -15.59 28.50
CA VAL A 497 -57.51 -14.42 28.59
C VAL A 497 -57.93 -13.49 29.75
N ASN A 498 -59.24 -13.32 30.02
CA ASN A 498 -59.75 -12.36 31.02
C ASN A 498 -59.96 -12.94 32.43
N MET A 499 -59.53 -14.18 32.70
CA MET A 499 -59.56 -14.73 34.06
C MET A 499 -58.52 -14.05 34.96
N LYS A 500 -58.70 -14.16 36.29
CA LYS A 500 -57.70 -13.74 37.30
C LYS A 500 -56.32 -14.40 37.07
N LYS A 501 -56.29 -15.64 36.55
CA LYS A 501 -55.10 -16.31 35.99
C LYS A 501 -55.23 -16.46 34.48
N GLY A 502 -55.38 -15.33 33.79
CA GLY A 502 -55.49 -15.24 32.34
C GLY A 502 -54.26 -15.83 31.66
N ARG A 503 -54.47 -16.66 30.64
CA ARG A 503 -53.39 -17.24 29.83
C ARG A 503 -53.02 -16.25 28.73
N ASN A 504 -51.73 -15.97 28.58
CA ASN A 504 -51.24 -15.12 27.51
C ASN A 504 -51.44 -15.78 26.13
N CYS A 505 -51.36 -15.02 25.03
CA CYS A 505 -51.55 -15.58 23.69
C CYS A 505 -50.54 -16.69 23.37
N VAL A 506 -49.28 -16.54 23.80
CA VAL A 506 -48.23 -17.53 23.54
C VAL A 506 -48.37 -18.80 24.37
N ALA A 507 -49.28 -18.85 25.34
CA ALA A 507 -49.63 -20.07 26.03
C ALA A 507 -50.20 -21.05 25.01
N CYS A 508 -51.18 -20.64 24.20
CA CYS A 508 -51.79 -21.54 23.22
C CYS A 508 -51.16 -21.43 21.83
N HIS A 509 -50.56 -20.29 21.48
CA HIS A 509 -50.01 -20.03 20.15
C HIS A 509 -48.47 -20.01 20.14
N ASP A 510 -47.87 -20.51 19.08
CA ASP A 510 -46.48 -20.23 18.78
C ASP A 510 -46.37 -19.00 17.88
N ALA A 511 -45.61 -17.99 18.34
CA ALA A 511 -45.46 -16.72 17.65
C ALA A 511 -44.66 -16.84 16.35
N HIS A 512 -43.84 -17.88 16.21
CA HIS A 512 -43.04 -18.10 15.00
C HIS A 512 -43.73 -19.10 14.08
N ALA A 513 -43.86 -20.34 14.55
CA ALA A 513 -44.42 -21.41 13.76
C ALA A 513 -44.90 -22.59 14.63
N SER A 514 -45.89 -23.31 14.13
CA SER A 514 -46.39 -24.54 14.75
C SER A 514 -46.64 -25.64 13.73
N SER A 515 -46.52 -26.88 14.21
CA SER A 515 -46.94 -28.08 13.49
C SER A 515 -48.46 -28.15 13.26
N GLN A 516 -49.26 -27.41 14.04
CA GLN A 516 -50.72 -27.41 13.92
C GLN A 516 -51.25 -26.14 13.24
N ALA A 517 -52.46 -26.23 12.68
CA ALA A 517 -53.13 -25.11 12.05
C ALA A 517 -53.36 -23.94 13.02
N LYS A 518 -53.44 -22.72 12.49
CA LYS A 518 -53.67 -21.48 13.25
C LYS A 518 -52.63 -21.24 14.36
N HIS A 519 -51.41 -21.73 14.12
CA HIS A 519 -50.25 -21.51 15.00
C HIS A 519 -50.43 -22.07 16.41
N ILE A 520 -51.34 -23.03 16.60
CA ILE A 520 -51.66 -23.60 17.92
C ILE A 520 -50.55 -24.57 18.33
N ARG A 521 -49.97 -24.43 19.52
CA ARG A 521 -48.94 -25.34 20.04
C ARG A 521 -49.46 -26.78 20.16
N LYS A 522 -48.59 -27.78 20.00
CA LYS A 522 -48.95 -29.20 20.20
C LYS A 522 -49.34 -29.50 21.65
N GLU A 523 -48.69 -28.84 22.57
CA GLU A 523 -48.89 -28.99 24.01
C GLU A 523 -48.61 -27.68 24.74
N VAL A 524 -49.15 -27.57 25.95
CA VAL A 524 -48.89 -26.47 26.86
C VAL A 524 -48.30 -26.94 28.17
N PRO A 525 -47.27 -26.27 28.69
CA PRO A 525 -46.73 -26.58 30.00
C PRO A 525 -47.77 -26.27 31.09
N PHE A 526 -47.94 -27.21 32.03
CA PHE A 526 -48.83 -27.11 33.17
C PHE A 526 -48.15 -27.66 34.44
N GLY A 527 -47.34 -26.84 35.10
CA GLY A 527 -46.52 -27.32 36.22
C GLY A 527 -45.44 -28.29 35.72
N SER A 528 -45.39 -29.50 36.30
CA SER A 528 -44.39 -30.54 35.95
C SER A 528 -44.79 -31.44 34.77
N TRP A 529 -45.94 -31.21 34.13
CA TRP A 529 -46.42 -32.01 33.00
C TRP A 529 -46.94 -31.11 31.86
N SER A 530 -47.04 -31.67 30.65
CA SER A 530 -47.59 -30.97 29.48
C SER A 530 -49.00 -31.46 29.15
N TYR A 531 -49.86 -30.53 28.75
CA TYR A 531 -51.22 -30.84 28.31
C TYR A 531 -51.31 -30.71 26.78
N PRO A 532 -51.66 -31.78 26.04
CA PRO A 532 -51.76 -31.71 24.59
C PRO A 532 -52.94 -30.85 24.17
N ILE A 533 -52.71 -29.89 23.27
CA ILE A 533 -53.78 -29.13 22.63
C ILE A 533 -54.11 -29.83 21.32
N LYS A 534 -55.21 -30.56 21.27
CA LYS A 534 -55.73 -31.15 20.04
C LYS A 534 -56.83 -30.25 19.47
N PRO A 535 -56.73 -29.78 18.21
CA PRO A 535 -57.84 -29.17 17.51
C PRO A 535 -59.01 -30.16 17.52
N ALA A 536 -60.18 -29.72 17.99
CA ALA A 536 -61.36 -30.56 17.94
C ALA A 536 -61.75 -30.79 16.48
N GLU A 537 -61.46 -31.97 15.94
CA GLU A 537 -62.12 -32.44 14.72
C GLU A 537 -63.62 -32.52 15.04
N ARG A 538 -64.48 -32.02 14.14
CA ARG A 538 -65.95 -31.95 14.33
C ARG A 538 -66.57 -33.27 14.84
N ALA A 539 -65.90 -34.40 14.64
CA ALA A 539 -66.31 -35.72 15.12
C ALA A 539 -66.29 -35.88 16.66
N TRP A 540 -65.40 -35.21 17.39
CA TRP A 540 -65.20 -35.45 18.83
C TRP A 540 -66.34 -34.86 19.70
N TRP A 541 -66.80 -33.66 19.38
CA TRP A 541 -67.95 -33.04 20.08
C TRP A 541 -69.29 -33.70 19.77
N ALA A 542 -69.44 -34.29 18.57
CA ALA A 542 -70.63 -35.05 18.20
C ALA A 542 -70.77 -36.34 19.03
N ALA A 543 -69.65 -36.96 19.44
CA ALA A 543 -69.65 -38.16 20.28
C ALA A 543 -70.04 -37.89 21.75
N MET A 544 -69.71 -36.71 22.30
CA MET A 544 -70.01 -36.38 23.70
C MET A 544 -71.44 -35.87 23.94
N ARG A 545 -72.13 -35.33 22.92
CA ARG A 545 -73.51 -34.82 23.06
C ARG A 545 -74.61 -35.89 23.11
N ARG A 546 -74.28 -37.20 23.10
CA ARG A 546 -75.26 -38.31 23.03
C ARG A 546 -75.61 -39.02 24.35
N LYS A 547 -75.28 -38.48 25.53
CA LYS A 547 -75.82 -39.03 26.79
C LYS A 547 -76.60 -37.97 27.55
N PRO A 548 -77.94 -38.08 27.65
CA PRO A 548 -78.70 -37.30 28.60
C PRO A 548 -78.33 -37.75 30.02
N MET A 549 -78.03 -36.81 30.90
CA MET A 549 -78.01 -37.07 32.34
C MET A 549 -79.45 -37.34 32.80
N THR A 550 -79.83 -38.61 32.93
CA THR A 550 -80.96 -39.00 33.78
C THR A 550 -80.40 -39.68 35.03
N GLY A 551 -80.34 -38.92 36.12
CA GLY A 551 -79.98 -39.45 37.42
C GLY A 551 -81.06 -40.41 37.93
N LYS A 552 -80.69 -41.67 38.17
CA LYS A 552 -81.39 -42.54 39.11
C LYS A 552 -80.46 -42.83 40.28
N ILE A 553 -80.90 -42.37 41.45
CA ILE A 553 -80.36 -42.63 42.78
C ILE A 553 -80.41 -44.14 43.04
N ARG A 554 -79.30 -44.74 43.51
CA ARG A 554 -79.36 -45.96 44.32
C ARG A 554 -78.29 -45.93 45.42
N LYS A 555 -78.79 -45.96 46.66
CA LYS A 555 -78.04 -46.13 47.91
C LYS A 555 -77.18 -47.39 47.87
N SER A 556 -76.00 -47.36 48.48
CA SER A 556 -75.35 -48.56 48.99
C SER A 556 -74.92 -48.35 50.44
N ASN A 557 -75.51 -49.16 51.33
CA ASN A 557 -74.98 -49.49 52.64
C ASN A 557 -73.99 -50.65 52.42
N ARG A 558 -72.77 -50.58 52.97
CA ARG A 558 -72.30 -51.56 53.97
C ARG A 558 -70.91 -51.24 54.53
N ALA A 559 -70.85 -51.43 55.84
CA ALA A 559 -69.73 -51.28 56.76
C ALA A 559 -68.63 -52.36 56.65
N GLY A 560 -67.51 -52.09 57.36
CA GLY A 560 -66.51 -53.04 57.87
C GLY A 560 -65.20 -53.01 57.09
N ARG A 561 -64.02 -52.71 57.65
CA ARG A 561 -63.54 -52.65 59.05
C ARG A 561 -62.66 -51.42 59.24
#